data_AF-A0A919Q072-F1
#
_entry.id   AF-A0A919Q072-F1
#
_cell.length_a   1.000
_cell.length_b   1.000
_cell.length_c   1.000
_cell.angle_alpha   90.00
_cell.angle_beta   90.00
_cell.angle_gamma   90.00
#
_symmetry.space_group_name_H-M   'P 1'
#
loop_
_entity.id
_entity.type
_entity.pdbx_description
1 polymer ?
#
loop_
_entity_poly.entity_id
_entity_poly.type
_entity_poly.pdbx_seq_one_letter_code
_entity_poly.pdbx_strand_id
1 'polypeptide(L)'
;MIDGRIVAGGRDLGSGFVLTDRIVATAAHVVRDRAAEDLEFVTAAGVRLPVEAVQAEPTIDVATLRVAESLAIVPALKHAVLRADWRVTARPRNHDAQLTGTVTATDHLIVNQGGTEMTVLQLHVAEALRDYRGYSGSAVTVDGAVVGVLVEQVRERASTGDARPAAANVLFAVPVAQIVRRFSLGVVVGRSDRALPVHQLLDTAYFDLDRLKTAILEEMATAGGRFLAFGVDAGEQAVVDNLCAWLRQYVGEIARQHWLDLSAELHSVDTAVRKMTRYPAVLAARNVICPVTVRGTPAADVAELVRRVREAYGQPKRWCMLFLLGVPAGGFPDEVTALPPPRFAHRDVERWAAHVTVYKRWPRPLATAWTADIVGRIGEELDVRYTYEELAECIDRVRFQPDELRGYLEDLEA
;
A
#
# COMPACT_ATOMS: atom_id res chain seq x y z
N MET A 1 12.65 -19.25 2.05
CA MET A 1 12.23 -18.87 3.42
C MET A 1 12.55 -20.03 4.34
N ILE A 2 12.95 -19.77 5.58
CA ILE A 2 13.17 -20.81 6.60
C ILE A 2 12.02 -20.74 7.59
N ASP A 3 11.29 -21.82 7.71
CA ASP A 3 10.18 -22.04 8.64
C ASP A 3 10.47 -23.24 9.55
N GLY A 4 9.72 -23.35 10.63
CA GLY A 4 9.94 -24.37 11.63
C GLY A 4 8.94 -24.32 12.77
N ARG A 5 9.25 -25.10 13.81
CA ARG A 5 8.44 -25.25 15.01
C ARG A 5 9.12 -24.54 16.18
N ILE A 6 8.30 -23.98 17.06
CA ILE A 6 8.74 -23.56 18.39
C ILE A 6 8.53 -24.73 19.33
N VAL A 7 9.58 -25.16 20.02
CA VAL A 7 9.52 -26.30 20.95
C VAL A 7 10.02 -25.89 22.34
N ALA A 8 9.47 -26.52 23.37
CA ALA A 8 9.97 -26.42 24.74
C ALA A 8 9.91 -27.78 25.43
N GLY A 9 11.02 -28.22 26.03
CA GLY A 9 11.11 -29.54 26.67
C GLY A 9 10.68 -30.70 25.75
N GLY A 10 10.98 -30.59 24.45
CA GLY A 10 10.61 -31.58 23.43
C GLY A 10 9.13 -31.56 22.98
N ARG A 11 8.32 -30.61 23.45
CA ARG A 11 6.92 -30.45 23.03
C ARG A 11 6.78 -29.34 22.00
N ASP A 12 6.01 -29.61 20.94
CA ASP A 12 5.65 -28.62 19.93
C ASP A 12 4.64 -27.62 20.51
N LEU A 13 4.99 -26.33 20.50
CA LEU A 13 4.14 -25.25 20.99
C LEU A 13 3.37 -24.54 19.85
N GLY A 14 3.98 -24.46 18.67
CA GLY A 14 3.44 -23.76 17.51
C GLY A 14 4.47 -23.67 16.40
N SER A 15 4.22 -22.79 15.43
CA SER A 15 5.07 -22.55 14.28
C SER A 15 5.84 -21.23 14.41
N GLY A 16 6.89 -21.09 13.62
CA GLY A 16 7.64 -19.85 13.47
C GLY A 16 8.39 -19.81 12.16
N PHE A 17 8.90 -18.63 11.80
CA PHE A 17 9.71 -18.46 10.61
C PHE A 17 10.72 -17.34 10.78
N VAL A 18 11.79 -17.42 10.00
CA VAL A 18 12.88 -16.45 9.98
C VAL A 18 12.40 -15.16 9.32
N LEU A 19 12.46 -14.05 10.05
CA LEU A 19 12.08 -12.72 9.60
C LEU A 19 13.30 -11.85 9.26
N THR A 20 14.42 -12.04 9.98
CA THR A 20 15.75 -11.49 9.66
C THR A 20 16.81 -12.57 9.91
N ASP A 21 18.09 -12.26 9.67
CA ASP A 21 19.22 -13.16 9.88
C ASP A 21 19.24 -13.92 11.23
N ARG A 22 18.73 -13.35 12.32
CA ARG A 22 18.70 -13.99 13.65
C ARG A 22 17.37 -13.88 14.36
N ILE A 23 16.36 -13.33 13.70
CA ILE A 23 15.05 -13.09 14.30
C ILE A 23 14.03 -14.04 13.70
N VAL A 24 13.39 -14.82 14.56
CA VAL A 24 12.24 -15.68 14.23
C VAL A 24 10.97 -15.01 14.74
N ALA A 25 9.95 -14.91 13.91
CA ALA A 25 8.63 -14.44 14.32
C ALA A 25 7.70 -15.63 14.62
N THR A 26 6.84 -15.46 15.64
CA THR A 26 5.79 -16.40 16.03
C THR A 26 4.62 -15.65 16.69
N ALA A 27 3.55 -16.34 17.04
CA ALA A 27 2.45 -15.73 17.81
C ALA A 27 2.84 -15.63 19.30
N ALA A 28 2.48 -14.54 19.98
CA ALA A 28 2.90 -14.32 21.37
C ALA A 28 2.37 -15.41 22.32
N HIS A 29 1.14 -15.88 22.10
CA HIS A 29 0.57 -16.97 22.89
C HIS A 29 1.33 -18.31 22.76
N VAL A 30 2.13 -18.52 21.71
CA VAL A 30 2.95 -19.74 21.53
C VAL A 30 4.09 -19.81 22.55
N VAL A 31 4.64 -18.66 22.94
CA VAL A 31 5.80 -18.54 23.84
C VAL A 31 5.43 -17.93 25.21
N ARG A 32 4.13 -17.82 25.50
CA ARG A 32 3.64 -17.21 26.74
C ARG A 32 4.18 -17.92 27.98
N ASP A 33 4.65 -17.12 28.94
CA ASP A 33 5.17 -17.57 30.23
C ASP A 33 6.38 -18.54 30.12
N ARG A 34 7.15 -18.46 29.04
CA ARG A 34 8.37 -19.26 28.83
C ARG A 34 9.63 -18.40 28.88
N ALA A 35 10.65 -18.89 29.56
CA ALA A 35 11.98 -18.31 29.50
C ALA A 35 12.64 -18.66 28.15
N ALA A 36 13.55 -17.81 27.67
CA ALA A 36 14.25 -18.03 26.40
C ALA A 36 15.02 -19.37 26.39
N GLU A 37 15.67 -19.71 27.50
CA GLU A 37 16.43 -20.95 27.70
C GLU A 37 15.59 -22.23 27.63
N ASP A 38 14.27 -22.14 27.80
CA ASP A 38 13.35 -23.26 27.65
C ASP A 38 12.93 -23.49 26.19
N LEU A 39 13.27 -22.57 25.28
CA LEU A 39 12.76 -22.53 23.92
C LEU A 39 13.84 -22.86 22.89
N GLU A 40 13.44 -23.64 21.89
CA GLU A 40 14.23 -23.86 20.68
C GLU A 40 13.38 -23.58 19.43
N PHE A 41 14.00 -23.05 18.38
CA PHE A 41 13.44 -23.04 17.04
C PHE A 41 13.98 -24.24 16.25
N VAL A 42 13.08 -25.12 15.82
CA VAL A 42 13.43 -26.31 15.05
C VAL A 42 12.98 -26.12 13.61
N THR A 43 13.94 -25.89 12.71
CA THR A 43 13.66 -25.70 11.28
C THR A 43 13.01 -26.93 10.65
N ALA A 44 12.38 -26.77 9.48
CA ALA A 44 11.85 -27.89 8.69
C ALA A 44 12.91 -28.97 8.35
N ALA A 45 14.19 -28.59 8.28
CA ALA A 45 15.30 -29.52 8.08
C ALA A 45 15.76 -30.26 9.36
N GLY A 46 15.13 -29.98 10.51
CA GLY A 46 15.46 -30.59 11.80
C GLY A 46 16.60 -29.91 12.56
N VAL A 47 17.18 -28.82 12.01
CA VAL A 47 18.18 -28.00 12.73
C VAL A 47 17.51 -27.35 13.94
N ARG A 48 18.09 -27.54 15.13
CA ARG A 48 17.60 -26.99 16.39
C ARG A 48 18.47 -25.79 16.77
N LEU A 49 17.83 -24.66 17.03
CA LEU A 49 18.49 -23.41 17.37
C LEU A 49 18.01 -22.94 18.74
N PRO A 50 18.91 -22.80 19.73
CA PRO A 50 18.57 -22.21 21.02
C PRO A 50 18.07 -20.78 20.85
N VAL A 51 17.06 -20.41 21.65
CA VAL A 51 16.55 -19.05 21.73
C VAL A 51 17.34 -18.29 22.82
N GLU A 52 17.92 -17.16 22.45
CA GLU A 52 18.70 -16.30 23.36
C GLU A 52 17.85 -15.23 24.03
N ALA A 53 16.80 -14.78 23.35
CA ALA A 53 15.91 -13.75 23.86
C ALA A 53 14.52 -13.86 23.22
N VAL A 54 13.52 -13.49 24.02
CA VAL A 54 12.12 -13.38 23.60
C VAL A 54 11.68 -11.94 23.79
N GLN A 55 11.13 -11.34 22.74
CA GLN A 55 10.43 -10.06 22.83
C GLN A 55 8.98 -10.30 22.38
N ALA A 56 8.04 -10.23 23.31
CA ALA A 56 6.62 -10.38 23.03
C ALA A 56 5.91 -9.01 22.99
N GLU A 57 4.95 -8.87 22.08
CA GLU A 57 4.01 -7.75 22.01
C GLU A 57 2.59 -8.29 22.15
N PRO A 58 2.07 -8.41 23.39
CA PRO A 58 0.75 -8.99 23.63
C PRO A 58 -0.39 -8.20 22.98
N THR A 59 -0.20 -6.90 22.72
CA THR A 59 -1.26 -6.07 22.09
C THR A 59 -1.55 -6.47 20.66
N ILE A 60 -0.62 -7.14 19.97
CA ILE A 60 -0.79 -7.64 18.61
C ILE A 60 -0.66 -9.16 18.51
N ASP A 61 -0.53 -9.85 19.65
CA ASP A 61 -0.29 -11.30 19.75
C ASP A 61 0.88 -11.83 18.89
N VAL A 62 1.98 -11.07 18.80
CA VAL A 62 3.21 -11.50 18.10
C VAL A 62 4.40 -11.49 19.06
N ALA A 63 5.30 -12.45 18.89
CA ALA A 63 6.61 -12.44 19.52
C ALA A 63 7.72 -12.60 18.48
N THR A 64 8.87 -12.01 18.79
CA THR A 64 10.12 -12.24 18.08
C THR A 64 11.11 -12.97 18.99
N LEU A 65 11.83 -13.92 18.42
CA LEU A 65 12.81 -14.75 19.10
C LEU A 65 14.16 -14.48 18.46
N ARG A 66 15.16 -14.11 19.26
CA ARG A 66 16.55 -14.07 18.79
C ARG A 66 17.14 -15.45 18.95
N VAL A 67 17.62 -16.05 17.86
CA VAL A 67 18.31 -17.34 17.87
C VAL A 67 19.83 -17.17 17.86
N ALA A 68 20.54 -18.16 18.40
CA ALA A 68 21.99 -18.10 18.57
C ALA A 68 22.78 -18.05 17.24
N GLU A 69 22.27 -18.72 16.21
CA GLU A 69 22.94 -18.83 14.92
C GLU A 69 22.28 -17.95 13.85
N SER A 70 23.10 -17.44 12.92
CA SER A 70 22.60 -16.70 11.77
C SER A 70 22.01 -17.64 10.73
N LEU A 71 20.80 -17.32 10.30
CA LEU A 71 20.03 -17.97 9.26
C LEU A 71 20.14 -17.08 8.03
N ALA A 72 21.11 -17.39 7.17
CA ALA A 72 21.54 -16.57 6.03
C ALA A 72 20.45 -16.21 4.98
N ILE A 73 19.22 -16.71 5.14
CA ILE A 73 18.11 -16.53 4.19
C ILE A 73 17.02 -15.68 4.84
N VAL A 74 16.96 -14.41 4.44
CA VAL A 74 15.89 -13.47 4.83
C VAL A 74 14.78 -13.52 3.76
N PRO A 75 13.50 -13.70 4.14
CA PRO A 75 12.42 -13.69 3.17
C PRO A 75 12.14 -12.29 2.64
N ALA A 76 11.62 -12.21 1.42
CA ALA A 76 10.98 -10.99 0.94
C ALA A 76 9.74 -10.69 1.78
N LEU A 77 9.58 -9.45 2.22
CA LEU A 77 8.42 -8.97 2.98
C LEU A 77 7.59 -8.07 2.07
N LYS A 78 6.26 -8.23 2.08
CA LYS A 78 5.35 -7.37 1.31
C LYS A 78 4.08 -7.04 2.10
N HIS A 79 3.40 -5.96 1.71
CA HIS A 79 2.04 -5.70 2.20
C HIS A 79 1.05 -6.74 1.66
N ALA A 80 0.08 -7.18 2.46
CA ALA A 80 -0.98 -8.05 1.93
C ALA A 80 -1.83 -7.31 0.87
N VAL A 81 -2.36 -8.07 -0.10
CA VAL A 81 -3.28 -7.55 -1.12
C VAL A 81 -4.62 -8.23 -0.98
N LEU A 82 -5.69 -7.44 -1.02
CA LEU A 82 -7.06 -7.95 -1.03
C LEU A 82 -7.28 -8.89 -2.23
N ARG A 83 -7.93 -10.03 -1.99
CA ARG A 83 -8.18 -11.12 -2.95
C ARG A 83 -6.93 -11.84 -3.46
N ALA A 84 -5.74 -11.56 -2.91
CA ALA A 84 -4.58 -12.38 -3.22
C ALA A 84 -4.76 -13.80 -2.67
N ASP A 85 -4.31 -14.78 -3.45
CA ASP A 85 -4.18 -16.14 -2.98
C ASP A 85 -3.00 -16.21 -2.01
N TRP A 86 -3.25 -16.81 -0.85
CA TRP A 86 -2.23 -16.99 0.18
C TRP A 86 -2.01 -18.47 0.47
N ARG A 87 -0.84 -18.74 1.06
CA ARG A 87 -0.52 -20.03 1.68
C ARG A 87 0.29 -19.82 2.95
N VAL A 88 0.12 -20.70 3.93
CA VAL A 88 1.11 -20.80 5.03
C VAL A 88 2.34 -21.55 4.53
N THR A 89 3.53 -21.33 5.09
CA THR A 89 4.70 -22.14 4.71
C THR A 89 4.86 -23.38 5.58
N ALA A 90 4.58 -23.25 6.87
CA ALA A 90 4.77 -24.33 7.83
C ALA A 90 3.66 -25.39 7.76
N ARG A 91 4.08 -26.65 7.95
CA ARG A 91 3.20 -27.78 8.28
C ARG A 91 3.59 -28.26 9.68
N PRO A 92 2.74 -28.05 10.71
CA PRO A 92 3.11 -28.38 12.09
C PRO A 92 3.57 -29.84 12.25
N ARG A 93 2.97 -30.75 11.49
CA ARG A 93 3.41 -32.14 11.32
C ARG A 93 3.51 -32.50 9.84
N ASN A 94 4.33 -33.50 9.52
CA ASN A 94 4.52 -33.96 8.14
C ASN A 94 3.23 -34.41 7.42
N HIS A 95 2.19 -34.78 8.17
CA HIS A 95 0.90 -35.20 7.65
C HIS A 95 -0.18 -34.11 7.70
N ASP A 96 0.13 -32.93 8.21
CA ASP A 96 -0.81 -31.83 8.26
C ASP A 96 -0.98 -31.21 6.86
N ALA A 97 -2.17 -30.69 6.58
CA ALA A 97 -2.48 -30.11 5.28
C ALA A 97 -1.67 -28.84 5.00
N GLN A 98 -1.52 -28.51 3.72
CA GLN A 98 -1.02 -27.19 3.36
C GLN A 98 -2.19 -26.21 3.42
N LEU A 99 -2.18 -25.23 4.33
CA LEU A 99 -3.26 -24.23 4.32
C LEU A 99 -3.07 -23.26 3.16
N THR A 100 -4.14 -23.04 2.41
CA THR A 100 -4.24 -22.09 1.32
C THR A 100 -5.56 -21.32 1.41
N GLY A 101 -5.69 -20.25 0.63
CA GLY A 101 -6.96 -19.56 0.49
C GLY A 101 -6.80 -18.15 -0.05
N THR A 102 -7.71 -17.25 0.35
CA THR A 102 -7.76 -15.89 -0.21
C THR A 102 -7.80 -14.82 0.89
N VAL A 103 -7.08 -13.71 0.69
CA VAL A 103 -7.12 -12.54 1.59
C VAL A 103 -8.45 -11.81 1.42
N THR A 104 -9.29 -11.79 2.45
CA THR A 104 -10.63 -11.18 2.40
C THR A 104 -10.70 -9.77 2.98
N ALA A 105 -9.73 -9.38 3.81
CA ALA A 105 -9.55 -8.01 4.29
C ALA A 105 -8.08 -7.78 4.71
N THR A 106 -7.58 -6.56 4.53
CA THR A 106 -6.19 -6.18 4.89
C THR A 106 -6.09 -5.39 6.18
N ASP A 107 -7.19 -4.78 6.61
CA ASP A 107 -7.22 -3.84 7.75
C ASP A 107 -8.44 -4.12 8.66
N HIS A 108 -8.72 -5.40 8.92
CA HIS A 108 -9.85 -5.80 9.74
C HIS A 108 -9.56 -5.55 11.21
N LEU A 109 -10.46 -4.88 11.93
CA LEU A 109 -10.31 -4.64 13.37
C LEU A 109 -10.96 -5.78 14.16
N ILE A 110 -10.19 -6.38 15.08
CA ILE A 110 -10.67 -7.39 16.03
C ILE A 110 -10.27 -7.01 17.45
N VAL A 111 -10.96 -7.60 18.43
CA VAL A 111 -10.51 -7.61 19.82
C VAL A 111 -9.86 -8.96 20.07
N ASN A 112 -8.57 -8.98 20.37
CA ASN A 112 -7.84 -10.21 20.63
C ASN A 112 -8.27 -10.85 21.96
N GLN A 113 -7.76 -12.05 22.26
CA GLN A 113 -8.08 -12.77 23.50
C GLN A 113 -7.67 -12.02 24.78
N GLY A 114 -6.75 -11.06 24.68
CA GLY A 114 -6.34 -10.17 25.76
C GLY A 114 -7.23 -8.93 25.92
N GLY A 115 -8.31 -8.80 25.15
CA GLY A 115 -9.22 -7.65 25.20
C GLY A 115 -8.67 -6.40 24.52
N THR A 116 -7.60 -6.51 23.74
CA THR A 116 -6.99 -5.37 23.03
C THR A 116 -7.47 -5.32 21.58
N GLU A 117 -7.87 -4.14 21.11
CA GLU A 117 -8.19 -3.92 19.71
C GLU A 117 -6.91 -3.95 18.85
N MET A 118 -6.96 -4.67 17.74
CA MET A 118 -5.85 -4.76 16.80
C MET A 118 -6.32 -4.91 15.36
N THR A 119 -5.49 -4.43 14.44
CA THR A 119 -5.68 -4.60 12.99
C THR A 119 -5.06 -5.91 12.52
N VAL A 120 -5.82 -6.70 11.76
CA VAL A 120 -5.42 -7.99 11.20
C VAL A 120 -5.77 -8.11 9.72
N LEU A 121 -5.08 -9.03 9.05
CA LEU A 121 -5.51 -9.63 7.81
C LEU A 121 -6.60 -10.66 8.12
N GLN A 122 -7.72 -10.59 7.41
CA GLN A 122 -8.74 -11.65 7.45
C GLN A 122 -8.52 -12.59 6.26
N LEU A 123 -8.35 -13.88 6.55
CA LEU A 123 -8.03 -14.91 5.59
C LEU A 123 -9.18 -15.90 5.50
N HIS A 124 -9.70 -16.12 4.29
CA HIS A 124 -10.55 -17.29 4.02
C HIS A 124 -9.66 -18.49 3.75
N VAL A 125 -9.94 -19.64 4.38
CA VAL A 125 -9.19 -20.89 4.22
C VAL A 125 -9.91 -21.83 3.25
N ALA A 126 -9.18 -22.43 2.32
CA ALA A 126 -9.74 -23.40 1.37
C ALA A 126 -9.98 -24.78 2.01
N GLU A 127 -9.11 -25.19 2.95
CA GLU A 127 -9.17 -26.48 3.62
C GLU A 127 -10.04 -26.43 4.88
N ALA A 128 -11.15 -27.18 4.90
CA ALA A 128 -12.05 -27.25 6.05
C ALA A 128 -11.58 -28.25 7.12
N LEU A 129 -10.49 -27.95 7.84
CA LEU A 129 -9.85 -28.89 8.77
C LEU A 129 -10.57 -29.06 10.12
N ARG A 130 -11.61 -28.27 10.41
CA ARG A 130 -12.32 -28.14 11.71
C ARG A 130 -11.46 -27.65 12.88
N ASP A 131 -10.13 -27.80 12.80
CA ASP A 131 -9.14 -27.42 13.80
C ASP A 131 -7.82 -27.02 13.11
N TYR A 132 -7.28 -25.85 13.46
CA TYR A 132 -6.03 -25.31 12.95
C TYR A 132 -4.94 -25.21 14.04
N ARG A 133 -5.02 -26.01 15.11
CA ARG A 133 -3.97 -26.08 16.13
C ARG A 133 -2.60 -26.41 15.52
N GLY A 134 -1.57 -25.71 15.99
CA GLY A 134 -0.18 -25.86 15.55
C GLY A 134 0.24 -24.85 14.47
N TYR A 135 -0.70 -24.29 13.71
CA TYR A 135 -0.37 -23.31 12.67
C TYR A 135 -0.09 -21.89 13.22
N SER A 136 -0.49 -21.58 14.45
CA SER A 136 -0.18 -20.29 15.08
C SER A 136 1.33 -19.98 14.99
N GLY A 137 1.65 -18.77 14.55
CA GLY A 137 3.01 -18.30 14.29
C GLY A 137 3.54 -18.60 12.88
N SER A 138 2.79 -19.30 12.03
CA SER A 138 3.20 -19.55 10.64
C SER A 138 3.24 -18.26 9.81
N ALA A 139 4.19 -18.18 8.88
CA ALA A 139 4.20 -17.14 7.84
C ALA A 139 3.01 -17.32 6.90
N VAL A 140 2.26 -16.25 6.67
CA VAL A 140 1.29 -16.15 5.57
C VAL A 140 2.00 -15.52 4.39
N THR A 141 1.97 -16.19 3.23
CA THR A 141 2.70 -15.77 2.04
C THR A 141 1.81 -15.54 0.84
N VAL A 142 2.15 -14.52 0.05
CA VAL A 142 1.57 -14.19 -1.26
C VAL A 142 2.73 -14.06 -2.24
N ASP A 143 2.67 -14.79 -3.37
CA ASP A 143 3.74 -14.85 -4.36
C ASP A 143 5.14 -15.13 -3.77
N GLY A 144 5.18 -15.92 -2.70
CA GLY A 144 6.41 -16.30 -1.99
C GLY A 144 6.97 -15.24 -1.03
N ALA A 145 6.37 -14.05 -0.93
CA ALA A 145 6.72 -13.03 0.06
C ALA A 145 5.85 -13.17 1.32
N VAL A 146 6.42 -12.90 2.49
CA VAL A 146 5.67 -12.85 3.76
C VAL A 146 4.80 -11.61 3.77
N VAL A 147 3.51 -11.78 4.05
CA VAL A 147 2.55 -10.68 4.22
C VAL A 147 2.00 -10.57 5.64
N GLY A 148 2.11 -11.63 6.44
CA GLY A 148 1.69 -11.60 7.85
C GLY A 148 2.05 -12.86 8.63
N VAL A 149 1.67 -12.86 9.91
CA VAL A 149 1.90 -13.96 10.86
C VAL A 149 0.57 -14.45 11.39
N LEU A 150 0.28 -15.73 11.23
CA LEU A 150 -0.97 -16.33 11.67
C LEU A 150 -1.07 -16.30 13.20
N VAL A 151 -2.14 -15.74 13.76
CA VAL A 151 -2.29 -15.59 15.22
C VAL A 151 -3.58 -16.19 15.78
N GLU A 152 -4.70 -16.08 15.09
CA GLU A 152 -5.99 -16.48 15.67
C GLU A 152 -6.91 -17.14 14.63
N GLN A 153 -7.81 -17.99 15.11
CA GLN A 153 -8.89 -18.59 14.32
C GLN A 153 -10.24 -18.09 14.83
N VAL A 154 -11.19 -17.85 13.92
CA VAL A 154 -12.58 -17.60 14.30
C VAL A 154 -13.21 -18.94 14.68
N ARG A 155 -13.84 -19.01 15.86
CA ARG A 155 -14.67 -20.16 16.24
C ARG A 155 -16.10 -19.91 15.77
N GLU A 156 -16.74 -20.94 15.23
CA GLU A 156 -18.17 -20.88 14.95
C GLU A 156 -18.94 -20.55 16.22
N ARG A 157 -20.00 -19.74 16.11
CA ARG A 157 -20.91 -19.51 17.24
C ARG A 157 -21.55 -20.86 17.57
N ALA A 158 -21.30 -21.37 18.77
CA ALA A 158 -21.90 -22.63 19.20
C ALA A 158 -23.42 -22.55 19.06
N SER A 159 -24.00 -23.38 18.19
CA SER A 159 -25.43 -23.66 18.22
C SER A 159 -25.73 -24.32 19.56
N THR A 160 -26.68 -23.78 20.31
CA THR A 160 -27.11 -24.24 21.65
C THR A 160 -27.13 -25.77 21.77
N GLY A 161 -26.08 -26.33 22.38
CA GLY A 161 -25.84 -27.76 22.59
C GLY A 161 -24.36 -28.03 22.84
N ASP A 162 -24.03 -28.91 23.80
CA ASP A 162 -22.72 -29.17 24.44
C ASP A 162 -21.50 -29.54 23.54
N ALA A 163 -21.55 -29.32 22.23
CA ALA A 163 -20.41 -29.55 21.34
C ALA A 163 -19.42 -28.37 21.41
N ARG A 164 -18.12 -28.67 21.51
CA ARG A 164 -17.07 -27.65 21.33
C ARG A 164 -17.25 -26.98 19.96
N PRO A 165 -17.29 -25.63 19.87
CA PRO A 165 -17.50 -24.94 18.61
C PRO A 165 -16.38 -25.28 17.62
N ALA A 166 -16.76 -25.65 16.40
CA ALA A 166 -15.81 -25.91 15.32
C ALA A 166 -15.10 -24.62 14.90
N ALA A 167 -13.90 -24.73 14.33
CA ALA A 167 -13.25 -23.58 13.71
C ALA A 167 -14.00 -23.21 12.41
N ALA A 168 -14.30 -21.92 12.23
CA ALA A 168 -14.75 -21.41 10.95
C ALA A 168 -13.58 -21.44 9.95
N ASN A 169 -13.88 -21.39 8.64
CA ASN A 169 -12.85 -21.27 7.58
C ASN A 169 -12.29 -19.84 7.47
N VAL A 170 -12.12 -19.17 8.62
CA VAL A 170 -11.61 -17.81 8.73
C VAL A 170 -10.48 -17.78 9.76
N LEU A 171 -9.32 -17.31 9.32
CA LEU A 171 -8.15 -17.10 10.16
C LEU A 171 -7.75 -15.63 10.15
N PHE A 172 -7.04 -15.22 11.20
CA PHE A 172 -6.46 -13.90 11.33
C PHE A 172 -4.94 -13.95 11.35
N ALA A 173 -4.32 -13.01 10.65
CA ALA A 173 -2.88 -12.83 10.67
C ALA A 173 -2.51 -11.37 10.92
N VAL A 174 -1.45 -11.13 11.68
CA VAL A 174 -0.93 -9.77 11.89
C VAL A 174 -0.12 -9.35 10.66
N PRO A 175 -0.39 -8.19 10.05
CA PRO A 175 0.35 -7.71 8.88
C PRO A 175 1.86 -7.58 9.18
N VAL A 176 2.70 -8.05 8.26
CA VAL A 176 4.17 -8.04 8.48
C VAL A 176 4.72 -6.62 8.67
N ALA A 177 4.12 -5.62 8.02
CA ALA A 177 4.47 -4.20 8.20
C ALA A 177 4.28 -3.72 9.64
N GLN A 178 3.24 -4.21 10.32
CA GLN A 178 3.00 -3.87 11.72
C GLN A 178 4.07 -4.48 12.63
N ILE A 179 4.52 -5.69 12.32
CA ILE A 179 5.58 -6.39 13.08
C ILE A 179 6.91 -5.66 12.91
N VAL A 180 7.32 -5.37 11.67
CA VAL A 180 8.56 -4.64 11.37
C VAL A 180 8.60 -3.30 12.10
N ARG A 181 7.49 -2.56 12.10
CA ARG A 181 7.37 -1.28 12.80
C ARG A 181 7.42 -1.44 14.32
N ARG A 182 6.66 -2.37 14.89
CA ARG A 182 6.54 -2.56 16.36
C ARG A 182 7.84 -3.06 16.98
N PHE A 183 8.54 -3.94 16.30
CA PHE A 183 9.81 -4.51 16.77
C PHE A 183 11.05 -3.75 16.26
N SER A 184 10.87 -2.65 15.52
CA SER A 184 11.96 -1.80 15.00
C SER A 184 13.04 -2.60 14.24
N LEU A 185 12.63 -3.54 13.39
CA LEU A 185 13.52 -4.55 12.80
C LEU A 185 14.46 -4.02 11.69
N GLY A 186 14.34 -2.76 11.28
CA GLY A 186 15.22 -2.16 10.27
C GLY A 186 15.14 -2.78 8.86
N VAL A 187 14.12 -3.61 8.59
CA VAL A 187 13.90 -4.24 7.28
C VAL A 187 12.84 -3.49 6.47
N VAL A 188 12.99 -3.47 5.16
CA VAL A 188 12.02 -2.82 4.26
C VAL A 188 10.90 -3.79 3.91
N VAL A 189 9.66 -3.37 4.10
CA VAL A 189 8.49 -4.09 3.58
C VAL A 189 8.18 -3.55 2.18
N GLY A 190 8.33 -4.41 1.18
CA GLY A 190 8.01 -4.08 -0.20
C GLY A 190 6.53 -3.74 -0.35
N ARG A 191 6.22 -2.80 -1.23
CA ARG A 191 4.84 -2.68 -1.71
C ARG A 191 4.51 -3.96 -2.47
N SER A 192 3.35 -4.55 -2.21
CA SER A 192 2.84 -5.54 -3.14
C SER A 192 2.46 -4.82 -4.42
N ASP A 193 2.84 -5.40 -5.56
CA ASP A 193 2.25 -5.07 -6.85
C ASP A 193 0.76 -5.42 -6.72
N ARG A 194 -0.02 -4.44 -6.30
CA ARG A 194 -1.44 -4.57 -6.06
C ARG A 194 -2.04 -5.04 -7.39
N ALA A 195 -2.79 -6.13 -7.40
CA ALA A 195 -3.84 -6.29 -8.39
C ALA A 195 -4.80 -5.11 -8.16
N LEU A 196 -4.55 -4.01 -8.85
CA LEU A 196 -5.36 -2.81 -8.76
C LEU A 196 -6.81 -3.24 -9.04
N PRO A 197 -7.79 -2.79 -8.24
CA PRO A 197 -9.19 -2.96 -8.59
C PRO A 197 -9.40 -2.61 -10.05
N VAL A 198 -10.22 -3.37 -10.78
CA VAL A 198 -10.38 -3.23 -12.24
C VAL A 198 -10.61 -1.77 -12.68
N HIS A 199 -11.40 -1.02 -11.91
CA HIS A 199 -11.65 0.39 -12.19
C HIS A 199 -10.39 1.27 -12.09
N GLN A 200 -9.42 0.93 -11.22
CA GLN A 200 -8.14 1.60 -11.08
C GLN A 200 -7.15 1.22 -12.17
N LEU A 201 -7.19 -0.03 -12.67
CA LEU A 201 -6.36 -0.44 -13.82
C LEU A 201 -6.69 0.34 -15.08
N LEU A 202 -7.96 0.73 -15.22
CA LEU A 202 -8.51 1.40 -16.38
C LEU A 202 -8.78 2.88 -16.07
N ASP A 203 -8.00 3.51 -15.20
CA ASP A 203 -8.12 4.92 -14.86
C ASP A 203 -6.72 5.53 -14.71
N THR A 204 -6.43 6.53 -15.54
CA THR A 204 -5.13 7.21 -15.58
C THR A 204 -4.74 7.82 -14.24
N ALA A 205 -5.68 8.11 -13.34
CA ALA A 205 -5.40 8.65 -12.01
C ALA A 205 -4.55 7.71 -11.13
N TYR A 206 -4.61 6.40 -11.40
CA TYR A 206 -3.88 5.38 -10.65
C TYR A 206 -2.59 4.96 -11.34
N PHE A 207 -2.35 5.48 -12.54
CA PHE A 207 -1.13 5.23 -13.27
C PHE A 207 -0.04 6.17 -12.71
N ASP A 208 1.05 5.56 -12.24
CA ASP A 208 2.30 6.20 -11.75
C ASP A 208 2.13 7.38 -10.75
N LEU A 209 3.18 8.20 -10.53
CA LEU A 209 3.29 9.30 -9.58
C LEU A 209 3.46 8.84 -8.14
N ASP A 210 3.93 7.60 -7.93
CA ASP A 210 4.14 7.03 -6.60
C ASP A 210 4.94 7.94 -5.68
N ARG A 211 5.99 8.60 -6.20
CA ARG A 211 6.81 9.55 -5.43
C ARG A 211 6.01 10.77 -5.01
N LEU A 212 5.25 11.34 -5.94
CA LEU A 212 4.45 12.53 -5.72
C LEU A 212 3.28 12.23 -4.77
N LYS A 213 2.58 11.11 -4.99
CA LYS A 213 1.53 10.57 -4.11
C LYS A 213 2.04 10.33 -2.69
N THR A 214 3.22 9.73 -2.56
CA THR A 214 3.85 9.48 -1.25
C THR A 214 4.17 10.80 -0.54
N ALA A 215 4.80 11.76 -1.23
CA ALA A 215 5.13 13.07 -0.68
C ALA A 215 3.88 13.83 -0.21
N ILE A 216 2.77 13.78 -0.97
CA ILE A 216 1.49 14.38 -0.54
C ILE A 216 0.96 13.73 0.74
N LEU A 217 0.96 12.39 0.82
CA LEU A 217 0.45 11.68 2.00
C LEU A 217 1.32 11.90 3.24
N GLU A 218 2.65 11.96 3.07
CA GLU A 218 3.60 12.28 4.15
C GLU A 218 3.34 13.69 4.70
N GLU A 219 3.24 14.69 3.81
CA GLU A 219 2.94 16.06 4.21
C GLU A 219 1.58 16.16 4.93
N MET A 220 0.55 15.49 4.40
CA MET A 220 -0.76 15.44 5.06
C MET A 220 -0.72 14.80 6.45
N ALA A 221 0.17 13.83 6.67
CA ALA A 221 0.30 13.16 7.96
C ALA A 221 1.06 14.02 8.99
N THR A 222 1.99 14.86 8.54
CA THR A 222 2.81 15.73 9.41
C THR A 222 2.22 17.12 9.62
N ALA A 223 1.25 17.53 8.80
CA ALA A 223 0.65 18.85 8.89
C ALA A 223 -0.06 19.11 10.22
N GLY A 224 0.31 20.21 10.90
CA GLY A 224 -0.38 20.71 12.10
C GLY A 224 -1.77 21.31 11.84
N GLY A 225 -2.27 21.23 10.60
CA GLY A 225 -3.54 21.80 10.18
C GLY A 225 -4.02 21.23 8.84
N ARG A 226 -5.16 21.72 8.34
CA ARG A 226 -5.77 21.23 7.09
C ARG A 226 -5.61 22.17 5.90
N PHE A 227 -4.58 23.02 5.94
CA PHE A 227 -4.20 23.87 4.83
C PHE A 227 -2.81 23.46 4.35
N LEU A 228 -2.70 23.11 3.07
CA LEU A 228 -1.45 22.68 2.43
C LEU A 228 -1.23 23.44 1.13
N ALA A 229 0.03 23.72 0.80
CA ALA A 229 0.42 24.26 -0.49
C ALA A 229 1.53 23.38 -1.07
N PHE A 230 1.27 22.86 -2.26
CA PHE A 230 2.17 21.97 -2.99
C PHE A 230 2.67 22.66 -4.25
N GLY A 231 3.98 22.64 -4.44
CA GLY A 231 4.61 23.06 -5.69
C GLY A 231 4.79 21.87 -6.61
N VAL A 232 4.27 21.93 -7.84
CA VAL A 232 4.44 20.89 -8.85
C VAL A 232 5.25 21.47 -10.00
N ASP A 233 6.43 20.91 -10.24
CA ASP A 233 7.25 21.22 -11.42
C ASP A 233 6.68 20.53 -12.67
N ALA A 234 5.46 20.92 -13.02
CA ALA A 234 4.67 20.45 -14.15
C ALA A 234 3.62 21.51 -14.47
N GLY A 235 3.53 21.90 -15.74
CA GLY A 235 2.50 22.82 -16.22
C GLY A 235 1.24 22.09 -16.70
N GLU A 236 1.24 20.76 -16.67
CA GLU A 236 0.29 19.92 -17.37
C GLU A 236 -0.97 19.73 -16.54
N GLN A 237 -2.10 20.20 -17.08
CA GLN A 237 -3.42 20.04 -16.45
C GLN A 237 -3.76 18.57 -16.16
N ALA A 238 -3.34 17.65 -17.02
CA ALA A 238 -3.58 16.22 -16.85
C ALA A 238 -3.02 15.68 -15.51
N VAL A 239 -1.87 16.18 -15.05
CA VAL A 239 -1.27 15.77 -13.77
C VAL A 239 -2.20 16.14 -12.62
N VAL A 240 -2.70 17.37 -12.61
CA VAL A 240 -3.60 17.88 -11.57
C VAL A 240 -4.93 17.11 -11.58
N ASP A 241 -5.45 16.83 -12.76
CA ASP A 241 -6.73 16.16 -12.92
C ASP A 241 -6.65 14.72 -12.41
N ASN A 242 -5.57 14.01 -12.75
CA ASN A 242 -5.27 12.68 -12.23
C ASN A 242 -5.03 12.70 -10.71
N LEU A 243 -4.31 13.69 -10.18
CA LEU A 243 -4.10 13.82 -8.73
C LEU A 243 -5.39 14.12 -7.98
N CYS A 244 -6.26 14.96 -8.52
CA CYS A 244 -7.57 15.25 -7.93
C CYS A 244 -8.44 13.99 -7.90
N ALA A 245 -8.47 13.23 -9.00
CA ALA A 245 -9.21 11.97 -9.09
C ALA A 245 -8.69 10.94 -8.06
N TRP A 246 -7.36 10.80 -7.94
CA TRP A 246 -6.72 9.95 -6.96
C TRP A 246 -7.01 10.38 -5.51
N LEU A 247 -6.82 11.66 -5.19
CA LEU A 247 -7.01 12.21 -3.83
C LEU A 247 -8.44 12.01 -3.31
N ARG A 248 -9.46 12.03 -4.17
CA ARG A 248 -10.85 11.79 -3.76
C ARG A 248 -11.03 10.47 -3.00
N GLN A 249 -10.21 9.47 -3.28
CA GLN A 249 -10.26 8.19 -2.57
C GLN A 249 -9.73 8.26 -1.15
N TYR A 250 -8.84 9.21 -0.85
CA TYR A 250 -8.15 9.33 0.42
C TYR A 250 -8.80 10.37 1.33
N VAL A 251 -9.21 11.51 0.78
CA VAL A 251 -9.79 12.61 1.56
C VAL A 251 -11.31 12.70 1.47
N GLY A 252 -11.94 11.89 0.60
CA GLY A 252 -13.39 11.91 0.35
C GLY A 252 -13.77 12.95 -0.70
N GLU A 253 -14.94 13.58 -0.55
CA GLU A 253 -15.43 14.56 -1.54
C GLU A 253 -14.50 15.77 -1.69
N ILE A 254 -14.17 16.08 -2.95
CA ILE A 254 -13.33 17.23 -3.32
C ILE A 254 -14.09 18.14 -4.28
N ALA A 255 -14.16 19.42 -3.93
CA ALA A 255 -14.53 20.50 -4.84
C ALA A 255 -13.25 21.11 -5.45
N ARG A 256 -13.04 20.88 -6.74
CA ARG A 256 -11.95 21.52 -7.49
C ARG A 256 -12.42 22.92 -7.90
N GLN A 257 -11.66 23.95 -7.52
CA GLN A 257 -11.91 25.33 -7.96
C GLN A 257 -11.47 25.53 -9.41
N HIS A 258 -11.94 26.63 -10.00
CA HIS A 258 -11.46 27.04 -11.32
C HIS A 258 -9.95 27.30 -11.29
N TRP A 259 -9.32 27.01 -12.42
CA TRP A 259 -7.91 27.28 -12.64
C TRP A 259 -7.62 28.78 -12.51
N LEU A 260 -6.58 29.11 -11.77
CA LEU A 260 -6.08 30.48 -11.63
C LEU A 260 -4.69 30.58 -12.24
N ASP A 261 -4.37 31.77 -12.76
CA ASP A 261 -3.07 32.05 -13.35
C ASP A 261 -2.50 33.28 -12.64
N LEU A 262 -1.37 33.10 -11.96
CA LEU A 262 -0.65 34.14 -11.22
C LEU A 262 0.49 34.75 -12.06
N SER A 263 0.50 34.55 -13.37
CA SER A 263 1.37 35.33 -14.27
C SER A 263 1.02 36.81 -14.18
N ALA A 264 2.06 37.66 -14.21
CA ALA A 264 1.93 39.11 -14.05
C ALA A 264 0.98 39.77 -15.06
N GLU A 265 0.72 39.11 -16.17
CA GLU A 265 -0.15 39.61 -17.25
C GLU A 265 -1.64 39.41 -16.99
N LEU A 266 -2.03 38.43 -16.16
CA LEU A 266 -3.42 37.98 -16.06
C LEU A 266 -4.08 38.29 -14.71
N HIS A 267 -3.41 38.04 -13.58
CA HIS A 267 -4.01 38.30 -12.27
C HIS A 267 -3.00 38.77 -11.24
N SER A 268 -3.37 39.82 -10.49
CA SER A 268 -2.67 40.20 -9.26
C SER A 268 -2.95 39.20 -8.12
N VAL A 269 -2.03 39.15 -7.15
CA VAL A 269 -2.20 38.37 -5.90
C VAL A 269 -3.55 38.68 -5.23
N ASP A 270 -3.94 39.97 -5.15
CA ASP A 270 -5.25 40.38 -4.61
C ASP A 270 -6.44 39.72 -5.32
N THR A 271 -6.35 39.60 -6.65
CA THR A 271 -7.41 39.00 -7.46
C THR A 271 -7.47 37.50 -7.26
N ALA A 272 -6.32 36.82 -7.19
CA ALA A 272 -6.24 35.39 -6.90
C ALA A 272 -6.78 35.07 -5.50
N VAL A 273 -6.32 35.78 -4.45
CA VAL A 273 -6.81 35.64 -3.07
C VAL A 273 -8.33 35.80 -3.02
N ARG A 274 -8.86 36.89 -3.60
CA ARG A 274 -10.30 37.17 -3.63
C ARG A 274 -11.10 36.11 -4.38
N LYS A 275 -10.56 35.50 -5.43
CA LYS A 275 -11.25 34.40 -6.15
C LYS A 275 -11.28 33.13 -5.30
N MET A 276 -10.18 32.78 -4.64
CA MET A 276 -10.08 31.56 -3.83
C MET A 276 -10.96 31.66 -2.58
N THR A 277 -10.91 32.78 -1.87
CA THR A 277 -11.60 32.96 -0.59
C THR A 277 -13.11 33.20 -0.69
N ARG A 278 -13.69 33.19 -1.91
CA ARG A 278 -15.14 33.32 -2.14
C ARG A 278 -15.97 32.12 -1.68
N TYR A 279 -15.34 31.00 -1.36
CA TYR A 279 -16.05 29.73 -1.16
C TYR A 279 -15.90 29.12 0.26
N PRO A 280 -16.06 29.88 1.35
CA PRO A 280 -15.96 29.32 2.71
C PRO A 280 -17.04 28.27 2.98
N ALA A 281 -18.25 28.45 2.42
CA ALA A 281 -19.33 27.48 2.51
C ALA A 281 -18.97 26.14 1.82
N VAL A 282 -18.24 26.18 0.70
CA VAL A 282 -17.79 24.97 0.01
C VAL A 282 -16.74 24.25 0.85
N LEU A 283 -15.77 24.99 1.43
CA LEU A 283 -14.76 24.41 2.31
C LEU A 283 -15.34 23.87 3.62
N ALA A 284 -16.45 24.43 4.10
CA ALA A 284 -17.17 23.88 5.24
C ALA A 284 -17.82 22.53 4.92
N ALA A 285 -18.29 22.33 3.69
CA ALA A 285 -18.96 21.11 3.25
C ALA A 285 -17.99 20.02 2.74
N ARG A 286 -16.95 20.41 2.01
CA ARG A 286 -16.07 19.51 1.22
C ARG A 286 -14.61 19.94 1.32
N ASN A 287 -13.70 19.04 0.95
CA ASN A 287 -12.31 19.43 0.73
C ASN A 287 -12.22 20.29 -0.55
N VAL A 288 -11.28 21.22 -0.58
CA VAL A 288 -11.11 22.14 -1.71
C VAL A 288 -9.70 22.00 -2.28
N ILE A 289 -9.61 21.84 -3.59
CA ILE A 289 -8.35 21.92 -4.34
C ILE A 289 -8.38 23.16 -5.22
N CYS A 290 -7.33 23.99 -5.12
CA CYS A 290 -7.15 25.19 -5.91
C CYS A 290 -5.89 25.06 -6.78
N PRO A 291 -6.02 24.73 -8.07
CA PRO A 291 -4.89 24.76 -8.99
C PRO A 291 -4.57 26.20 -9.41
N VAL A 292 -3.29 26.57 -9.35
CA VAL A 292 -2.78 27.90 -9.66
C VAL A 292 -1.50 27.79 -10.49
N THR A 293 -1.48 28.33 -11.71
CA THR A 293 -0.25 28.46 -12.49
C THR A 293 0.63 29.56 -11.90
N VAL A 294 1.89 29.26 -11.65
CA VAL A 294 2.89 30.18 -11.05
C VAL A 294 4.19 30.25 -11.83
N ARG A 295 4.22 29.71 -13.06
CA ARG A 295 5.42 29.67 -13.91
C ARG A 295 5.97 31.09 -14.13
N GLY A 296 7.20 31.32 -13.68
CA GLY A 296 7.88 32.62 -13.81
C GLY A 296 7.35 33.73 -12.91
N THR A 297 6.32 33.48 -12.09
CA THR A 297 5.85 34.42 -11.08
C THR A 297 6.92 34.60 -9.99
N PRO A 298 7.18 35.82 -9.49
CA PRO A 298 8.11 36.02 -8.38
C PRO A 298 7.75 35.16 -7.15
N ALA A 299 8.74 34.49 -6.55
CA ALA A 299 8.53 33.66 -5.36
C ALA A 299 7.85 34.43 -4.21
N ALA A 300 8.12 35.74 -4.08
CA ALA A 300 7.47 36.61 -3.09
C ALA A 300 5.96 36.76 -3.31
N ASP A 301 5.48 36.79 -4.55
CA ASP A 301 4.06 36.88 -4.87
C ASP A 301 3.35 35.54 -4.58
N VAL A 302 4.04 34.42 -4.83
CA VAL A 302 3.56 33.08 -4.48
C VAL A 302 3.45 32.92 -2.96
N ALA A 303 4.49 33.35 -2.23
CA ALA A 303 4.50 33.37 -0.77
C ALA A 303 3.33 34.19 -0.20
N GLU A 304 3.15 35.41 -0.73
CA GLU A 304 2.07 36.31 -0.32
C GLU A 304 0.68 35.73 -0.60
N LEU A 305 0.50 35.07 -1.75
CA LEU A 305 -0.73 34.33 -2.07
C LEU A 305 -1.01 33.25 -1.01
N VAL A 306 -0.04 32.37 -0.75
CA VAL A 306 -0.19 31.25 0.18
C VAL A 306 -0.51 31.76 1.59
N ARG A 307 0.22 32.77 2.07
CA ARG A 307 0.00 33.41 3.37
C ARG A 307 -1.41 33.97 3.50
N ARG A 308 -1.87 34.77 2.53
CA ARG A 308 -3.19 35.43 2.60
C ARG A 308 -4.35 34.46 2.46
N VAL A 309 -4.22 33.42 1.64
CA VAL A 309 -5.27 32.38 1.54
C VAL A 309 -5.33 31.57 2.84
N ARG A 310 -4.18 31.24 3.44
CA ARG A 310 -4.10 30.56 4.74
C ARG A 310 -4.77 31.40 5.84
N GLU A 311 -4.44 32.68 5.94
CA GLU A 311 -5.04 33.61 6.91
C GLU A 311 -6.56 33.73 6.74
N ALA A 312 -7.03 33.82 5.49
CA ALA A 312 -8.46 33.94 5.21
C ALA A 312 -9.27 32.69 5.59
N TYR A 313 -8.69 31.50 5.51
CA TYR A 313 -9.36 30.25 5.92
C TYR A 313 -9.10 29.85 7.37
N GLY A 314 -8.04 30.36 8.01
CA GLY A 314 -7.67 30.04 9.38
C GLY A 314 -7.37 28.55 9.57
N GLN A 315 -8.14 27.88 10.42
CA GLN A 315 -8.03 26.44 10.69
C GLN A 315 -9.25 25.69 10.12
N PRO A 316 -9.26 25.37 8.82
CA PRO A 316 -10.41 24.73 8.21
C PRO A 316 -10.61 23.31 8.76
N LYS A 317 -11.88 22.89 8.90
CA LYS A 317 -12.24 21.51 9.31
C LYS A 317 -12.03 20.49 8.19
N ARG A 318 -11.94 20.95 6.94
CA ARG A 318 -11.69 20.15 5.73
C ARG A 318 -10.36 20.57 5.11
N TRP A 319 -9.83 19.72 4.24
CA TRP A 319 -8.59 20.04 3.54
C TRP A 319 -8.80 21.18 2.54
N CYS A 320 -7.93 22.19 2.60
CA CYS A 320 -7.73 23.19 1.57
C CYS A 320 -6.32 23.00 1.03
N MET A 321 -6.21 22.56 -0.22
CA MET A 321 -4.93 22.26 -0.85
C MET A 321 -4.72 23.20 -2.05
N LEU A 322 -3.59 23.91 -2.05
CA LEU A 322 -3.14 24.69 -3.20
C LEU A 322 -2.17 23.85 -4.02
N PHE A 323 -2.43 23.72 -5.31
CA PHE A 323 -1.48 23.10 -6.25
C PHE A 323 -0.92 24.20 -7.13
N LEU A 324 0.33 24.58 -6.88
CA LEU A 324 1.06 25.64 -7.55
C LEU A 324 1.87 25.03 -8.69
N LEU A 325 1.57 25.41 -9.93
CA LEU A 325 1.95 24.65 -11.13
C LEU A 325 2.97 25.43 -11.95
N GLY A 326 4.10 24.77 -12.20
CA GLY A 326 5.31 25.37 -12.75
C GLY A 326 6.20 25.98 -11.67
N VAL A 327 7.46 26.23 -12.03
CA VAL A 327 8.47 26.77 -11.11
C VAL A 327 8.38 28.30 -11.07
N PRO A 328 8.20 28.91 -9.88
CA PRO A 328 8.29 30.36 -9.72
C PRO A 328 9.69 30.90 -10.00
N ALA A 329 9.81 32.18 -10.31
CA ALA A 329 11.11 32.85 -10.39
C ALA A 329 11.77 32.86 -9.00
N GLY A 330 12.89 32.13 -8.88
CA GLY A 330 13.59 31.92 -7.60
C GLY A 330 13.23 30.63 -6.86
N GLY A 331 12.37 29.78 -7.44
CA GLY A 331 11.93 28.51 -6.81
C GLY A 331 10.68 28.66 -5.95
N PHE A 332 10.20 27.55 -5.38
CA PHE A 332 9.07 27.56 -4.46
C PHE A 332 9.50 28.13 -3.08
N PRO A 333 8.67 28.98 -2.44
CA PRO A 333 8.96 29.51 -1.11
C PRO A 333 8.85 28.43 -0.01
N ASP A 334 9.44 28.67 1.16
CA ASP A 334 9.56 27.68 2.25
C ASP A 334 8.21 27.13 2.75
N GLU A 335 7.14 27.92 2.67
CA GLU A 335 5.78 27.50 3.05
C GLU A 335 5.08 26.61 2.00
N VAL A 336 5.74 26.31 0.89
CA VAL A 336 5.26 25.44 -0.18
C VAL A 336 6.09 24.17 -0.22
N THR A 337 5.45 23.03 -0.02
CA THR A 337 6.08 21.73 -0.17
C THR A 337 6.33 21.46 -1.65
N ALA A 338 7.57 21.61 -2.10
CA ALA A 338 7.98 21.27 -3.46
C ALA A 338 7.87 19.75 -3.67
N LEU A 339 6.91 19.32 -4.49
CA LEU A 339 6.74 17.93 -4.85
C LEU A 339 7.78 17.50 -5.89
N PRO A 340 8.20 16.22 -5.89
CA PRO A 340 9.07 15.71 -6.93
C PRO A 340 8.41 15.89 -8.30
N PRO A 341 9.18 16.18 -9.37
CA PRO A 341 8.62 16.33 -10.70
C PRO A 341 7.91 15.02 -11.11
N PRO A 342 6.72 15.10 -11.73
CA PRO A 342 6.06 13.92 -12.26
C PRO A 342 6.95 13.33 -13.34
N ARG A 343 7.21 12.02 -13.27
CA ARG A 343 8.06 11.31 -14.21
C ARG A 343 7.58 9.88 -14.34
N PHE A 344 7.28 9.50 -15.57
CA PHE A 344 7.07 8.11 -15.93
C PHE A 344 8.41 7.42 -16.12
N ALA A 345 8.49 6.18 -15.67
CA ALA A 345 9.55 5.27 -16.05
C ALA A 345 8.98 4.14 -16.92
N HIS A 346 9.83 3.54 -17.74
CA HIS A 346 9.48 2.39 -18.57
C HIS A 346 8.76 1.28 -17.79
N ARG A 347 9.24 1.00 -16.57
CA ARG A 347 8.65 0.01 -15.65
C ARG A 347 7.20 0.31 -15.25
N ASP A 348 6.77 1.57 -15.31
CA ASP A 348 5.40 1.94 -14.92
C ASP A 348 4.42 1.53 -16.03
N VAL A 349 4.81 1.74 -17.29
CA VAL A 349 4.09 1.22 -18.48
C VAL A 349 4.11 -0.31 -18.50
N GLU A 350 5.27 -0.92 -18.28
CA GLU A 350 5.43 -2.38 -18.23
C GLU A 350 4.51 -3.01 -17.18
N ARG A 351 4.54 -2.49 -15.95
CA ARG A 351 3.70 -2.97 -14.84
C ARG A 351 2.23 -2.84 -15.18
N TRP A 352 1.81 -1.70 -15.73
CA TRP A 352 0.41 -1.49 -16.09
C TRP A 352 -0.04 -2.45 -17.19
N ALA A 353 0.73 -2.59 -18.29
CA ALA A 353 0.42 -3.50 -19.38
C ALA A 353 0.32 -4.94 -18.87
N ALA A 354 1.26 -5.38 -18.02
CA ALA A 354 1.22 -6.69 -17.38
C ALA A 354 -0.03 -6.89 -16.51
N HIS A 355 -0.45 -5.89 -15.74
CA HIS A 355 -1.66 -5.99 -14.96
C HIS A 355 -2.93 -6.06 -15.83
N VAL A 356 -2.98 -5.29 -16.92
CA VAL A 356 -4.13 -5.31 -17.83
C VAL A 356 -4.23 -6.64 -18.59
N THR A 357 -3.12 -7.18 -19.08
CA THR A 357 -3.13 -8.50 -19.75
C THR A 357 -3.56 -9.62 -18.81
N VAL A 358 -3.08 -9.61 -17.56
CA VAL A 358 -3.54 -10.55 -16.52
C VAL A 358 -5.05 -10.39 -16.28
N TYR A 359 -5.53 -9.16 -16.12
CA TYR A 359 -6.94 -8.87 -15.93
C TYR A 359 -7.81 -9.37 -17.09
N LYS A 360 -7.36 -9.15 -18.33
CA LYS A 360 -8.06 -9.58 -19.55
C LYS A 360 -7.82 -11.05 -19.91
N ARG A 361 -6.99 -11.76 -19.15
CA ARG A 361 -6.56 -13.15 -19.41
C ARG A 361 -5.89 -13.32 -20.77
N TRP A 362 -5.13 -12.31 -21.19
CA TRP A 362 -4.32 -12.35 -22.41
C TRP A 362 -2.96 -13.01 -22.15
N PRO A 363 -2.30 -13.58 -23.18
CA PRO A 363 -0.95 -14.12 -23.05
C PRO A 363 0.06 -13.08 -22.54
N ARG A 364 0.98 -13.51 -21.67
CA ARG A 364 2.02 -12.62 -21.10
C ARG A 364 2.89 -11.90 -22.14
N PRO A 365 3.30 -12.51 -23.27
CA PRO A 365 4.09 -11.81 -24.29
C PRO A 365 3.43 -10.55 -24.83
N LEU A 366 2.09 -10.49 -24.86
CA LEU A 366 1.36 -9.30 -25.31
C LEU A 366 1.60 -8.08 -24.42
N ALA A 367 1.93 -8.27 -23.13
CA ALA A 367 2.29 -7.16 -22.25
C ALA A 367 3.60 -6.52 -22.70
N THR A 368 4.57 -7.32 -23.12
CA THR A 368 5.88 -6.85 -23.61
C THR A 368 5.72 -6.12 -24.94
N ALA A 369 5.00 -6.71 -25.90
CA ALA A 369 4.70 -6.08 -27.20
C ALA A 369 3.98 -4.73 -27.02
N TRP A 370 2.97 -4.69 -26.16
CA TRP A 370 2.22 -3.47 -25.89
C TRP A 370 3.06 -2.40 -25.19
N THR A 371 3.92 -2.80 -24.25
CA THR A 371 4.84 -1.88 -23.58
C THR A 371 5.78 -1.24 -24.60
N ALA A 372 6.36 -2.04 -25.50
CA ALA A 372 7.25 -1.56 -26.56
C ALA A 372 6.52 -0.60 -27.52
N ASP A 373 5.28 -0.90 -27.88
CA ASP A 373 4.43 -0.04 -28.72
C ASP A 373 4.14 1.32 -28.08
N ILE A 374 3.69 1.34 -26.81
CA ILE A 374 3.41 2.58 -26.08
C ILE A 374 4.68 3.44 -25.97
N VAL A 375 5.79 2.83 -25.54
CA VAL A 375 7.07 3.53 -25.38
C VAL A 375 7.61 4.01 -26.73
N GLY A 376 7.44 3.22 -27.79
CA GLY A 376 7.84 3.60 -29.15
C GLY A 376 7.06 4.79 -29.71
N ARG A 377 5.77 4.92 -29.38
CA ARG A 377 4.93 6.05 -29.79
C ARG A 377 5.21 7.33 -29.01
N ILE A 378 5.53 7.22 -27.72
CA ILE A 378 5.81 8.39 -26.85
C ILE A 378 7.27 8.84 -26.95
N GLY A 379 8.21 7.90 -27.03
CA GLY A 379 9.66 8.11 -26.90
C GLY A 379 10.22 7.67 -25.54
N GLU A 380 11.54 7.47 -25.47
CA GLU A 380 12.22 6.89 -24.29
C GLU A 380 12.09 7.73 -23.00
N GLU A 381 11.94 9.04 -23.13
CA GLU A 381 11.83 9.94 -21.97
C GLU A 381 10.45 9.89 -21.29
N LEU A 382 9.44 9.30 -21.96
CA LEU A 382 8.05 9.20 -21.49
C LEU A 382 7.52 10.52 -20.94
N ASP A 383 7.46 11.53 -21.81
CA ASP A 383 6.89 12.83 -21.47
C ASP A 383 5.51 12.67 -20.82
N VAL A 384 5.28 13.43 -19.74
CA VAL A 384 4.13 13.20 -18.86
C VAL A 384 2.80 13.43 -19.58
N ARG A 385 2.75 14.42 -20.47
CA ARG A 385 1.53 14.73 -21.20
C ARG A 385 1.23 13.63 -22.21
N TYR A 386 2.19 13.30 -23.07
CA TYR A 386 1.97 12.29 -24.11
C TYR A 386 1.72 10.91 -23.52
N THR A 387 2.35 10.58 -22.39
CA THR A 387 2.09 9.33 -21.68
C THR A 387 0.65 9.24 -21.19
N TYR A 388 0.10 10.30 -20.57
CA TYR A 388 -1.31 10.28 -20.15
C TYR A 388 -2.28 10.21 -21.32
N GLU A 389 -2.01 10.93 -22.42
CA GLU A 389 -2.82 10.89 -23.64
C GLU A 389 -2.86 9.47 -24.23
N GLU A 390 -1.71 8.82 -24.38
CA GLU A 390 -1.63 7.46 -24.91
C GLU A 390 -2.25 6.41 -23.99
N LEU A 391 -2.06 6.54 -22.68
CA LEU A 391 -2.70 5.63 -21.73
C LEU A 391 -4.22 5.76 -21.75
N ALA A 392 -4.76 6.97 -21.90
CA ALA A 392 -6.19 7.19 -22.03
C ALA A 392 -6.75 6.48 -23.28
N GLU A 393 -6.08 6.63 -24.42
CA GLU A 393 -6.45 5.94 -25.66
C GLU A 393 -6.41 4.41 -25.49
N CYS A 394 -5.32 3.91 -24.91
CA CYS A 394 -5.16 2.49 -24.64
C CYS A 394 -6.25 1.96 -23.69
N ILE A 395 -6.58 2.69 -22.63
CA ILE A 395 -7.66 2.36 -21.69
C ILE A 395 -9.01 2.28 -22.40
N ASP A 396 -9.30 3.22 -23.31
CA ASP A 396 -10.55 3.21 -24.06
C ASP A 396 -10.62 2.01 -25.02
N ARG A 397 -9.52 1.67 -25.71
CA ARG A 397 -9.45 0.44 -26.53
C ARG A 397 -9.68 -0.82 -25.68
N VAL A 398 -9.09 -0.89 -24.48
CA VAL A 398 -9.30 -2.02 -23.54
C VAL A 398 -10.76 -2.13 -23.08
N ARG A 399 -11.45 -1.00 -22.94
CA ARG A 399 -12.86 -0.96 -22.51
C ARG A 399 -13.82 -1.33 -23.62
N PHE A 400 -13.61 -0.79 -24.82
CA PHE A 400 -14.61 -0.81 -25.89
C PHE A 400 -14.25 -1.73 -27.05
N GLN A 401 -12.97 -2.03 -27.27
CA GLN A 401 -12.47 -2.84 -28.40
C GLN A 401 -11.38 -3.85 -27.98
N PRO A 402 -11.61 -4.68 -26.93
CA PRO A 402 -10.57 -5.54 -26.39
C PRO A 402 -10.05 -6.59 -27.38
N ASP A 403 -10.90 -7.15 -28.23
CA ASP A 403 -10.49 -8.20 -29.19
C ASP A 403 -9.67 -7.62 -30.35
N GLU A 404 -10.01 -6.42 -30.82
CA GLU A 404 -9.25 -5.69 -31.85
C GLU A 404 -7.87 -5.28 -31.32
N LEU A 405 -7.81 -4.72 -30.10
CA LEU A 405 -6.54 -4.41 -29.45
C LEU A 405 -5.69 -5.68 -29.27
N ARG A 406 -6.29 -6.79 -28.84
CA ARG A 406 -5.57 -8.06 -28.71
C ARG A 406 -4.98 -8.52 -30.04
N GLY A 407 -5.76 -8.51 -31.12
CA GLY A 407 -5.27 -8.91 -32.45
C GLY A 407 -4.12 -8.02 -32.93
N TYR A 408 -4.23 -6.70 -32.73
CA TYR A 408 -3.13 -5.76 -33.00
C TYR A 408 -1.85 -6.10 -32.23
N LEU A 409 -1.97 -6.46 -30.95
CA LEU A 409 -0.81 -6.83 -30.12
C LEU A 409 -0.21 -8.19 -30.52
N GLU A 410 -1.02 -9.14 -30.99
CA GLU A 410 -0.55 -10.41 -31.56
C GLU A 410 0.23 -10.17 -32.86
N ASP A 411 -0.23 -9.25 -33.72
CA ASP A 411 0.48 -8.86 -34.95
C ASP A 411 1.82 -8.14 -34.68
N LEU A 412 1.93 -7.41 -33.56
CA LEU A 412 3.18 -6.77 -33.14
C LEU A 412 4.19 -7.75 -32.52
N GLU A 413 3.74 -8.88 -31.98
CA GLU A 413 4.60 -9.88 -31.34
C GLU A 413 5.22 -10.85 -32.34
N ALA A 414 4.55 -11.07 -33.49
CA ALA A 414 4.98 -11.92 -34.60
C ALA A 414 6.11 -11.27 -35.43
#